data_AF-A0AAE2XUM9-F1
#
_entry.id   AF-A0AAE2XUM9-F1
#
_cell.length_a   1.000
_cell.length_b   1.000
_cell.length_c   1.000
_cell.angle_alpha   90.00
_cell.angle_beta   90.00
_cell.angle_gamma   90.00
#
_symmetry.space_group_name_H-M   'P 1'
#
loop_
_entity.id
_entity.type
_entity.pdbx_description
1 polymer ?
#
loop_
_entity_poly.entity_id
_entity_poly.type
_entity_poly.pdbx_seq_one_letter_code
_entity_poly.pdbx_strand_id
1 'polypeptide(L)' 'MDYTTITLSLKTKKALEKLKGERTWDEFLLEMAAEYRKARAERAREYIRKYAVTEEEEAAILSGIEEDRELWK' A
#
# COMPACT_ATOMS: atom_id res chain seq x y z
N MET A 1 15.25 -26.40 -9.30
CA MET A 1 14.99 -25.15 -8.57
C MET A 1 15.68 -24.07 -9.39
N ASP A 2 14.90 -23.18 -9.98
CA ASP A 2 15.43 -22.24 -10.97
C ASP A 2 15.93 -21.00 -10.25
N TYR A 3 17.20 -20.64 -10.48
CA TYR A 3 17.83 -19.49 -9.85
C TYR A 3 17.90 -18.33 -10.83
N THR A 4 17.69 -17.13 -10.31
CA THR A 4 17.84 -15.88 -11.07
C THR A 4 18.67 -14.89 -10.27
N THR A 5 19.21 -13.88 -10.96
CA THR A 5 20.02 -12.83 -10.34
C THR A 5 19.33 -11.49 -10.50
N ILE A 6 19.27 -10.72 -9.41
CA ILE A 6 18.85 -9.32 -9.43
C ILE A 6 20.06 -8.42 -9.20
N THR A 7 20.21 -7.38 -10.02
CA THR A 7 21.28 -6.40 -9.87
C THR A 7 20.84 -5.33 -8.87
N LEU A 8 21.67 -5.10 -7.84
CA LEU A 8 21.43 -4.11 -6.79
C LEU A 8 22.70 -3.29 -6.56
N SER A 9 22.55 -2.05 -6.08
CA SER A 9 23.71 -1.28 -5.65
C SER A 9 24.42 -1.96 -4.47
N LEU A 10 25.74 -1.76 -4.37
CA LEU A 10 26.52 -2.28 -3.24
C LEU A 10 25.98 -1.78 -1.89
N LYS A 11 25.52 -0.52 -1.85
CA LYS A 11 24.92 0.09 -0.66
C LYS A 11 23.66 -0.66 -0.24
N THR A 12 22.79 -0.97 -1.20
CA THR A 12 21.55 -1.73 -0.97
C THR A 12 21.88 -3.13 -0.45
N LYS A 13 22.79 -3.85 -1.11
CA LYS A 13 23.19 -5.21 -0.69
C LYS A 13 23.70 -5.22 0.76
N LYS A 14 24.60 -4.29 1.12
CA LYS A 14 25.13 -4.18 2.50
C LYS A 14 24.04 -3.88 3.53
N ALA A 15 23.07 -3.04 3.20
CA ALA A 15 21.96 -2.75 4.09
C ALA A 15 21.09 -4.00 4.31
N LEU A 16 20.79 -4.73 3.24
CA LEU A 16 20.01 -5.96 3.30
C LEU A 16 20.76 -7.08 4.02
N GLU A 17 22.07 -7.22 3.85
CA GLU A 17 22.89 -8.22 4.56
C GLU A 17 22.82 -8.04 6.08
N LYS A 18 22.87 -6.78 6.55
CA LYS A 18 22.73 -6.47 7.98
C LYS A 18 21.36 -6.87 8.54
N LEU A 19 20.31 -6.72 7.74
CA LEU A 19 18.93 -7.08 8.12
C LEU A 19 18.65 -8.59 8.01
N LYS A 20 19.21 -9.23 6.99
CA LYS A 20 19.13 -10.67 6.77
C LYS A 20 19.71 -11.42 7.97
N GLY A 21 20.87 -10.98 8.46
CA GLY A 21 21.63 -11.68 9.49
C GLY A 21 22.08 -13.05 8.99
N GLU A 22 21.81 -14.09 9.79
CA GLU A 22 22.21 -15.47 9.50
C GLU A 22 21.29 -16.21 8.51
N ARG A 23 20.10 -15.67 8.23
CA ARG A 23 19.11 -16.27 7.31
C ARG A 23 19.62 -16.40 5.88
N THR A 24 19.04 -17.29 5.08
CA THR A 24 19.31 -17.30 3.64
C THR A 24 18.70 -16.07 2.95
N TRP A 25 19.17 -15.76 1.73
CA TRP A 25 18.58 -14.67 0.95
C TRP A 25 17.11 -14.94 0.60
N ASP A 26 16.77 -16.19 0.28
CA ASP A 26 15.41 -16.56 -0.09
C ASP A 26 14.44 -16.39 1.08
N GLU A 27 14.77 -16.92 2.27
CA GLU A 27 13.94 -16.75 3.47
C GLU A 27 13.71 -15.28 3.79
N PHE A 28 14.78 -14.49 3.78
CA PHE A 28 14.71 -13.07 4.11
C PHE A 28 13.90 -12.27 3.08
N LEU A 29 14.14 -12.47 1.78
CA LEU A 29 13.45 -11.73 0.74
C LEU A 29 11.97 -12.13 0.64
N LEU A 30 11.63 -13.40 0.87
CA LEU A 30 10.24 -13.87 0.92
C LEU A 30 9.49 -13.29 2.12
N GLU A 31 10.12 -13.28 3.31
CA GLU A 31 9.54 -12.66 4.51
C GLU A 31 9.31 -11.16 4.29
N MET A 32 10.30 -10.43 3.75
CA MET A 32 10.13 -9.02 3.43
C MET A 32 9.00 -8.76 2.43
N ALA A 33 8.84 -9.63 1.42
CA ALA A 33 7.75 -9.50 0.46
C ALA A 33 6.38 -9.69 1.13
N ALA A 34 6.27 -10.63 2.07
CA ALA A 34 5.05 -10.86 2.84
C ALA A 34 4.71 -9.66 3.73
N GLU A 35 5.69 -9.14 4.48
CA GLU A 35 5.51 -7.97 5.33
C GLU A 35 5.17 -6.71 4.53
N TYR A 36 5.81 -6.51 3.36
CA TYR A 36 5.48 -5.40 2.48
C TYR A 36 4.03 -5.48 1.97
N ARG A 37 3.55 -6.67 1.60
CA ARG A 37 2.14 -6.88 1.20
C ARG A 37 1.18 -6.60 2.34
N LYS A 38 1.50 -7.05 3.55
CA LYS A 38 0.70 -6.82 4.76
C LYS A 38 0.60 -5.33 5.09
N ALA A 39 1.73 -4.63 5.11
CA ALA A 39 1.77 -3.19 5.34
C ALA A 39 1.00 -2.41 4.27
N ARG A 40 1.11 -2.81 3.00
CA ARG A 40 0.33 -2.20 1.90
C ARG A 40 -1.16 -2.42 2.09
N ALA A 41 -1.59 -3.62 2.46
CA ALA A 41 -3.00 -3.93 2.72
C ALA A 41 -3.54 -3.11 3.90
N GLU A 42 -2.75 -2.96 4.96
CA GLU A 42 -3.18 -2.18 6.13
C GLU A 42 -3.36 -0.70 5.81
N ARG A 43 -2.42 -0.10 5.06
CA ARG A 43 -2.59 1.29 4.57
C ARG A 43 -3.84 1.47 3.71
N ALA A 44 -4.16 0.47 2.88
CA ALA A 44 -5.38 0.51 2.07
C ALA A 44 -6.64 0.44 2.94
N ARG A 45 -6.66 -0.42 3.97
CA ARG A 45 -7.76 -0.48 4.93
C ARG A 45 -7.90 0.81 5.72
N GLU A 46 -6.80 1.40 6.15
CA GLU A 46 -6.80 2.68 6.88
C GLU A 46 -7.34 3.81 5.99
N TYR A 47 -6.93 3.84 4.72
CA TYR A 47 -7.48 4.78 3.75
C TYR A 47 -9.00 4.61 3.60
N ILE A 48 -9.48 3.38 3.42
CA ILE A 48 -10.92 3.10 3.36
C ILE A 48 -11.59 3.52 4.66
N ARG A 49 -11.07 3.17 5.84
CA ARG A 49 -11.69 3.57 7.12
C ARG A 49 -11.78 5.09 7.28
N LYS A 50 -10.79 5.83 6.79
CA LYS A 50 -10.70 7.28 6.96
C LYS A 50 -11.54 8.05 5.94
N TYR A 51 -11.73 7.50 4.74
CA TYR A 51 -12.34 8.19 3.62
C TYR A 51 -13.52 7.44 2.99
N ALA A 52 -13.97 6.32 3.59
CA ALA A 52 -15.20 5.67 3.17
C ALA A 52 -16.35 6.63 3.45
N VAL A 53 -16.91 7.16 2.36
CA VAL A 53 -18.14 7.92 2.38
C VAL A 53 -19.27 6.93 2.58
N THR A 54 -20.11 7.17 3.59
CA THR A 54 -21.33 6.40 3.78
C THR A 54 -22.34 6.69 2.69
N GLU A 55 -23.30 5.79 2.43
CA GLU A 55 -24.36 6.03 1.44
C GLU A 55 -25.16 7.32 1.76
N GLU A 56 -25.33 7.64 3.05
CA GLU A 56 -25.99 8.87 3.49
C GLU A 56 -25.15 10.13 3.20
N GLU A 57 -23.84 10.09 3.44
CA GLU A 57 -22.95 11.20 3.10
C GLU A 57 -22.84 11.39 1.58
N GLU A 58 -22.82 10.29 0.82
CA GLU A 58 -22.83 10.33 -0.65
C GLU A 58 -24.11 11.00 -1.17
N ALA A 59 -25.27 10.59 -0.64
CA ALA A 59 -26.55 11.20 -0.99
C ALA A 59 -26.60 12.70 -0.65
N ALA A 60 -26.08 13.11 0.50
CA ALA A 60 -26.02 14.51 0.91
C ALA A 60 -25.05 15.35 0.04
N ILE A 61 -23.92 14.77 -0.38
CA ILE A 61 -23.00 15.43 -1.31
C ILE A 61 -23.67 15.63 -2.68
N LEU A 62 -24.34 14.59 -3.19
CA LEU A 62 -25.04 14.66 -4.48
C LEU A 62 -26.19 15.66 -4.46
N SER A 63 -27.00 15.69 -3.40
CA SER A 63 -28.10 16.66 -3.29
C SER A 63 -27.59 18.09 -3.24
N GLY A 64 -26.50 18.36 -2.51
CA GLY A 64 -25.88 19.68 -2.48
C GLY A 64 -25.35 20.12 -3.86
N ILE A 65 -24.78 19.21 -4.64
CA ILE A 65 -24.33 19.49 -6.02
C ILE A 65 -25.51 19.81 -6.95
N GLU A 66 -26.64 19.12 -6.79
CA GLU A 66 -27.85 19.39 -7.58
C GLU A 66 -28.46 20.75 -7.24
N GLU A 67 -28.57 21.08 -5.95
CA GLU A 67 -29.07 22.38 -5.47
C GLU A 67 -28.19 23.54 -5.96
N ASP A 68 -26.87 23.42 -5.86
CA ASP A 68 -25.92 24.41 -6.38
C ASP A 68 -26.05 24.57 -7.91
N ARG A 69 -26.30 23.49 -8.64
CA ARG A 69 -26.47 23.51 -10.10
C ARG A 69 -27.77 24.18 -10.53
N GLU A 70 -28.81 24.11 -9.72
CA GLU A 70 -30.07 24.83 -9.96
C GLU A 70 -29.95 26.33 -9.63
N LEU A 71 -29.16 26.69 -8.62
CA LEU A 71 -28.93 28.08 -8.21
C LEU A 71 -28.09 28.91 -9.21
N TRP A 72 -27.30 28.25 -10.06
CA TRP A 72 -26.43 28.89 -11.05
C TRP A 72 -26.97 28.85 -12.50
N LYS A 73 -28.26 28.50 -12.67
CA LYS A 73 -29.02 28.66 -13.92
C LYS A 73 -29.73 30.01 -13.96
#